data_AF-A0A2V8X8M8-F1
#
_entry.id   AF-A0A2V8X8M8-F1
#
_cell.length_a   1.000
_cell.length_b   1.000
_cell.length_c   1.000
_cell.angle_alpha   90.00
_cell.angle_beta   90.00
_cell.angle_gamma   90.00
#
_symmetry.space_group_name_H-M   'P 1'
#
loop_
_entity.id
_entity.type
_entity.pdbx_description
1 polymer ?
#
loop_
_entity_poly.entity_id
_entity_poly.type
_entity_poly.pdbx_seq_one_letter_code
_entity_poly.pdbx_strand_id
1 'polypeptide(L)'
;MEEKLQPGKIEGGLSAAGLRFGIVVSRFNSFITERLLSAAVDALDRAGASSKDVDVVHVPGSFELPLAAKKLAATEKYDALIAIGCILRGETAHYDYVCSETSRGLQLAQMDSGLPIAFCVLTCDTLEQAINRAGLKGGNKGFSPPLKWLICHASFAPPIPSRLPPESCGASNVSLRTKAREFAMQMLFQWDMSQQDFTKLEAKFWKSAKAADKTRAFANKLFEGAAKEVTALDEIIVKHCENWRFERLAAIDRAILRLAIHEMSGSETPPKVVLNEAVEMAKKFSSEDAGAFVNGVLDTVHKSLQKK
;
A
#
# COMPACT_ATOMS: atom_id res chain seq x y z
N MET A 1 -61.05 -1.51 17.44
CA MET A 1 -59.65 -1.85 17.75
C MET A 1 -58.86 -1.45 16.53
N GLU A 2 -58.25 -0.27 16.54
CA GLU A 2 -57.47 0.23 15.39
C GLU A 2 -56.17 -0.57 15.30
N GLU A 3 -56.01 -1.29 14.20
CA GLU A 3 -54.79 -2.02 13.87
C GLU A 3 -53.71 -0.97 13.57
N LYS A 4 -52.83 -0.72 14.54
CA LYS A 4 -51.71 0.21 14.38
C LYS A 4 -50.79 -0.29 13.27
N LEU A 5 -50.56 0.55 12.27
CA LEU A 5 -49.57 0.32 11.20
C LEU A 5 -48.21 -0.02 11.84
N GLN A 6 -47.74 -1.25 11.66
CA GLN A 6 -46.37 -1.66 12.02
C GLN A 6 -45.51 -1.64 10.76
N PRO A 7 -44.66 -0.62 10.56
CA PRO A 7 -43.78 -0.59 9.39
C PRO A 7 -42.74 -1.72 9.49
N GLY A 8 -42.42 -2.35 8.36
CA GLY A 8 -41.30 -3.30 8.27
C GLY A 8 -39.98 -2.61 8.64
N LYS A 9 -39.12 -3.30 9.40
CA LYS A 9 -37.84 -2.78 9.88
C LYS A 9 -36.69 -3.41 9.08
N ILE A 10 -35.91 -2.59 8.39
CA ILE A 10 -34.72 -3.01 7.62
C ILE A 10 -33.51 -2.36 8.29
N GLU A 11 -32.63 -3.16 8.92
CA GLU A 11 -31.44 -2.71 9.64
C GLU A 11 -30.18 -3.41 9.11
N GLY A 12 -29.08 -2.68 8.99
CA GLY A 12 -27.82 -3.19 8.46
C GLY A 12 -26.97 -3.80 9.57
N GLY A 13 -26.24 -4.85 9.23
CA GLY A 13 -25.28 -5.47 10.14
C GLY A 13 -24.10 -4.55 10.45
N LEU A 14 -23.42 -4.81 11.57
CA LEU A 14 -22.17 -4.15 11.95
C LEU A 14 -20.94 -5.05 11.76
N SER A 15 -21.10 -6.18 11.05
CA SER A 15 -20.00 -7.08 10.74
C SER A 15 -19.41 -6.76 9.38
N ALA A 16 -18.09 -6.63 9.33
CA ALA A 16 -17.32 -6.47 8.09
C ALA A 16 -16.87 -7.82 7.49
N ALA A 17 -17.29 -8.94 8.07
CA ALA A 17 -16.89 -10.27 7.64
C ALA A 17 -17.43 -10.58 6.23
N GLY A 18 -16.53 -10.93 5.32
CA GLY A 18 -16.88 -11.25 3.92
C GLY A 18 -17.17 -10.04 3.03
N LEU A 19 -16.93 -8.82 3.52
CA LEU A 19 -17.02 -7.58 2.75
C LEU A 19 -15.62 -7.11 2.33
N ARG A 20 -15.52 -6.51 1.15
CA ARG A 20 -14.30 -5.92 0.59
C ARG A 20 -14.33 -4.40 0.65
N PHE A 21 -13.25 -3.81 1.17
CA PHE A 21 -13.13 -2.38 1.39
C PHE A 21 -11.96 -1.80 0.60
N GLY A 22 -12.19 -0.66 -0.05
CA GLY A 22 -11.12 0.14 -0.65
C GLY A 22 -10.88 1.40 0.16
N ILE A 23 -9.64 1.68 0.54
CA ILE A 23 -9.27 2.87 1.30
C ILE A 23 -8.41 3.77 0.41
N VAL A 24 -8.87 4.98 0.13
CA VAL A 24 -8.09 5.99 -0.61
C VAL A 24 -7.55 7.02 0.37
N VAL A 25 -6.24 7.24 0.40
CA VAL A 25 -5.57 8.11 1.38
C VAL A 25 -4.74 9.18 0.70
N SER A 26 -4.94 10.45 1.05
CA SER A 26 -4.04 11.51 0.60
C SER A 26 -2.70 11.49 1.34
N ARG A 27 -1.60 11.62 0.59
CA ARG A 27 -0.24 11.74 1.13
C ARG A 27 0.03 13.12 1.76
N PHE A 28 -0.64 14.16 1.26
CA PHE A 28 -0.56 15.48 1.87
C PHE A 28 -1.11 15.44 3.31
N ASN A 29 -0.39 16.09 4.24
CA ASN A 29 -0.62 16.00 5.69
C ASN A 29 -0.54 14.55 6.26
N SER A 30 0.43 13.75 5.78
CA SER A 30 0.66 12.35 6.17
C SER A 30 0.71 12.12 7.69
N PHE A 31 1.28 13.05 8.46
CA PHE A 31 1.29 12.99 9.92
C PHE A 31 -0.11 12.81 10.54
N ILE A 32 -1.15 13.33 9.88
CA ILE A 32 -2.56 13.19 10.27
C ILE A 32 -3.22 12.03 9.53
N THR A 33 -3.07 11.93 8.21
CA THR A 33 -3.81 10.95 7.40
C THR A 33 -3.38 9.50 7.69
N GLU A 34 -2.12 9.25 8.04
CA GLU A 34 -1.65 7.92 8.45
C GLU A 34 -2.26 7.47 9.80
N ARG A 35 -2.54 8.41 10.70
CA ARG A 35 -3.25 8.12 11.97
C ARG A 35 -4.71 7.79 11.73
N LEU A 36 -5.36 8.48 10.79
CA LEU A 36 -6.72 8.18 10.36
C LEU A 36 -6.79 6.82 9.68
N LEU A 37 -5.83 6.50 8.81
CA LEU A 37 -5.72 5.20 8.15
C LEU A 37 -5.56 4.08 9.17
N SER A 38 -4.62 4.22 10.11
CA SER A 38 -4.38 3.22 11.15
C SER A 38 -5.64 2.91 11.96
N ALA A 39 -6.42 3.94 12.28
CA ALA A 39 -7.68 3.76 13.00
C ALA A 39 -8.80 3.16 12.15
N ALA A 40 -8.89 3.50 10.86
CA ALA A 40 -9.84 2.88 9.95
C ALA A 40 -9.56 1.38 9.77
N VAL A 41 -8.28 1.00 9.65
CA VAL A 41 -7.87 -0.40 9.55
C VAL A 41 -8.14 -1.16 10.85
N ASP A 42 -7.78 -0.62 12.01
CA ASP A 42 -8.09 -1.24 13.32
C ASP A 42 -9.60 -1.43 13.53
N ALA A 43 -10.40 -0.47 13.08
CA ALA A 43 -11.85 -0.56 13.20
C ALA A 43 -12.47 -1.60 12.23
N LEU A 44 -11.94 -1.74 11.01
CA LEU A 44 -12.34 -2.82 10.08
C LEU A 44 -11.94 -4.20 10.61
N ASP A 45 -10.73 -4.33 11.15
CA ASP A 45 -10.23 -5.58 11.74
C ASP A 45 -11.11 -6.02 12.92
N ARG A 46 -11.42 -5.10 13.85
CA ARG A 46 -12.35 -5.37 14.96
C ARG A 46 -13.77 -5.71 14.52
N ALA A 47 -14.20 -5.23 13.35
CA ALA A 47 -15.50 -5.57 12.77
C ALA A 47 -15.50 -6.92 12.03
N GLY A 48 -14.34 -7.58 11.90
CA GLY A 48 -14.19 -8.91 11.30
C GLY A 48 -13.78 -8.92 9.83
N ALA A 49 -13.29 -7.79 9.28
CA ALA A 49 -12.74 -7.76 7.93
C ALA A 49 -11.44 -8.56 7.85
N SER A 50 -11.22 -9.30 6.76
CA SER A 50 -9.92 -9.91 6.50
C SER A 50 -8.95 -8.88 5.93
N SER A 51 -7.67 -8.94 6.30
CA SER A 51 -6.65 -8.06 5.70
C SER A 51 -6.51 -8.22 4.18
N LYS A 52 -6.95 -9.35 3.61
CA LYS A 52 -6.97 -9.59 2.16
C LYS A 52 -8.10 -8.88 1.44
N ASP A 53 -9.12 -8.49 2.18
CA ASP A 53 -10.32 -7.84 1.67
C ASP A 53 -10.23 -6.31 1.81
N VAL A 54 -9.11 -5.78 2.28
CA VAL A 54 -8.87 -4.34 2.45
C VAL A 54 -7.70 -3.90 1.58
N ASP A 55 -7.99 -3.09 0.56
CA ASP A 55 -6.96 -2.47 -0.29
C ASP A 55 -6.73 -1.01 0.11
N VAL A 56 -5.48 -0.56 0.10
CA VAL A 56 -5.12 0.84 0.40
C VAL A 56 -4.45 1.48 -0.82
N VAL A 57 -4.99 2.59 -1.30
CA VAL A 57 -4.49 3.35 -2.44
C VAL A 57 -4.11 4.75 -1.99
N HIS A 58 -2.87 5.15 -2.26
CA HIS A 58 -2.40 6.49 -1.94
C HIS A 58 -2.51 7.43 -3.13
N VAL A 59 -3.02 8.64 -2.88
CA VAL A 59 -3.09 9.75 -3.84
C VAL A 59 -2.29 10.95 -3.32
N PRO A 60 -1.82 11.86 -4.19
CA PRO A 60 -0.99 12.98 -3.76
C PRO A 60 -1.71 13.91 -2.77
N GLY A 61 -2.88 14.43 -3.12
CA GLY A 61 -3.66 15.36 -2.29
C GLY A 61 -5.11 14.90 -2.07
N SER A 62 -5.85 15.67 -1.27
CA SER A 62 -7.27 15.41 -1.04
C SER A 62 -8.13 15.65 -2.30
N PHE A 63 -7.66 16.52 -3.20
CA PHE A 63 -8.34 16.85 -4.45
C PHE A 63 -8.44 15.66 -5.42
N GLU A 64 -7.53 14.69 -5.32
CA GLU A 64 -7.54 13.47 -6.14
C GLU A 64 -8.41 12.35 -5.57
N LEU A 65 -8.89 12.47 -4.31
CA LEU A 65 -9.72 11.45 -3.66
C LEU A 65 -10.99 11.11 -4.46
N PRO A 66 -11.77 12.08 -5.00
CA PRO A 66 -12.95 11.79 -5.81
C PRO A 66 -12.67 10.90 -7.03
N LEU A 67 -11.62 11.23 -7.78
CA LEU A 67 -11.30 10.52 -9.02
C LEU A 67 -10.83 9.09 -8.72
N ALA A 68 -9.98 8.94 -7.71
CA ALA A 68 -9.53 7.62 -7.27
C ALA A 68 -10.70 6.77 -6.75
N ALA A 69 -11.58 7.35 -5.94
CA ALA A 69 -12.77 6.65 -5.45
C ALA A 69 -13.70 6.23 -6.59
N LYS A 70 -13.94 7.10 -7.57
CA LYS A 70 -14.74 6.77 -8.77
C LYS A 70 -14.12 5.63 -9.57
N LYS A 71 -12.80 5.64 -9.77
CA LYS A 71 -12.08 4.56 -10.47
C LYS A 71 -12.15 3.24 -9.72
N LEU A 72 -12.02 3.25 -8.38
CA LEU A 72 -12.15 2.04 -7.58
C LEU A 72 -13.59 1.51 -7.59
N ALA A 73 -14.58 2.38 -7.48
CA ALA A 73 -15.99 1.97 -7.56
C ALA A 73 -16.33 1.31 -8.90
N ALA A 74 -15.81 1.85 -10.01
CA ALA A 74 -15.98 1.28 -11.35
C ALA A 74 -15.33 -0.11 -11.54
N THR A 75 -14.48 -0.56 -10.61
CA THR A 75 -13.94 -1.94 -10.67
C THR A 75 -14.94 -2.99 -10.21
N GLU A 76 -16.01 -2.59 -9.51
CA GLU A 76 -17.02 -3.48 -8.92
C GLU A 76 -16.43 -4.54 -7.96
N LYS A 77 -15.21 -4.29 -7.43
CA LYS A 77 -14.49 -5.21 -6.53
C LYS A 77 -14.76 -4.97 -5.05
N TYR A 78 -15.36 -3.84 -4.70
CA TYR A 78 -15.50 -3.36 -3.33
C TYR A 78 -16.98 -3.25 -2.98
N ASP A 79 -17.32 -3.58 -1.74
CA ASP A 79 -18.65 -3.38 -1.15
C ASP A 79 -18.77 -1.98 -0.53
N ALA A 80 -17.64 -1.36 -0.17
CA ALA A 80 -17.59 0.01 0.28
C ALA A 80 -16.19 0.65 0.14
N LEU A 81 -16.15 1.98 0.10
CA LEU A 81 -14.91 2.76 0.07
C LEU A 81 -14.77 3.67 1.28
N ILE A 82 -13.53 4.01 1.64
CA ILE A 82 -13.19 4.99 2.68
C ILE A 82 -12.23 6.01 2.07
N ALA A 83 -12.65 7.27 1.99
CA ALA A 83 -11.79 8.36 1.51
C ALA A 83 -11.21 9.13 2.70
N ILE A 84 -9.89 9.09 2.85
CA ILE A 84 -9.14 9.69 3.96
C ILE A 84 -8.33 10.87 3.44
N GLY A 85 -8.50 12.02 4.08
CA GLY A 85 -7.73 13.22 3.77
C GLY A 85 -7.64 14.19 4.94
N CYS A 86 -6.76 15.17 4.81
CA CYS A 86 -6.65 16.27 5.77
C CYS A 86 -6.29 17.55 5.02
N ILE A 87 -7.19 18.53 5.08
CA ILE A 87 -7.08 19.84 4.46
C ILE A 87 -7.04 20.86 5.61
N LEU A 88 -5.94 21.62 5.67
CA LEU A 88 -5.71 22.66 6.67
C LEU A 88 -5.84 24.03 6.02
N ARG A 89 -6.51 24.98 6.69
CA ARG A 89 -6.67 26.33 6.17
C ARG A 89 -5.32 27.03 6.11
N GLY A 90 -5.02 27.59 4.93
CA GLY A 90 -3.87 28.46 4.69
C GLY A 90 -4.32 29.92 4.53
N GLU A 91 -3.48 30.72 3.90
CA GLU A 91 -3.71 32.16 3.73
C GLU A 91 -4.68 32.50 2.58
N THR A 92 -4.88 31.57 1.64
CA THR A 92 -5.64 31.83 0.41
C THR A 92 -6.96 31.04 0.39
N ALA A 93 -7.84 31.44 -0.53
CA ALA A 93 -9.10 30.75 -0.81
C ALA A 93 -8.94 29.30 -1.33
N HIS A 94 -7.71 28.83 -1.57
CA HIS A 94 -7.42 27.46 -1.98
C HIS A 94 -8.07 26.42 -1.07
N TYR A 95 -8.07 26.68 0.25
CA TYR A 95 -8.71 25.80 1.23
C TYR A 95 -10.19 25.53 0.90
N ASP A 96 -10.95 26.59 0.62
CA ASP A 96 -12.40 26.49 0.43
C ASP A 96 -12.71 25.72 -0.85
N TYR A 97 -11.97 25.96 -1.94
CA TYR A 97 -12.10 25.22 -3.19
C TYR A 97 -11.73 23.73 -3.05
N VAL A 98 -10.62 23.41 -2.37
CA VAL A 98 -10.23 22.00 -2.19
C VAL A 98 -11.24 21.28 -1.31
N CYS A 99 -11.74 21.91 -0.24
CA CYS A 99 -12.77 21.33 0.61
C CYS A 99 -14.09 21.10 -0.15
N SER A 100 -14.56 22.09 -0.91
CA SER A 100 -15.81 22.00 -1.66
C SER A 100 -15.75 20.91 -2.73
N GLU A 101 -14.71 20.91 -3.56
CA GLU A 101 -14.58 19.98 -4.68
C GLU A 101 -14.27 18.56 -4.22
N THR A 102 -13.51 18.38 -3.14
CA THR A 102 -13.29 17.05 -2.56
C THR A 102 -14.61 16.47 -2.03
N SER A 103 -15.40 17.27 -1.30
CA SER A 103 -16.67 16.84 -0.71
C SER A 103 -17.72 16.54 -1.78
N ARG A 104 -17.89 17.47 -2.72
CA ARG A 104 -18.82 17.32 -3.86
C ARG A 104 -18.42 16.15 -4.75
N GLY A 105 -17.13 16.03 -5.06
CA GLY A 105 -16.62 14.96 -5.91
C GLY A 105 -16.83 13.57 -5.32
N LEU A 106 -16.59 13.39 -4.02
CA LEU A 106 -16.84 12.12 -3.33
C LEU A 106 -18.33 11.78 -3.29
N GLN A 107 -19.20 12.78 -3.06
CA GLN A 107 -20.64 12.59 -3.11
C GLN A 107 -21.11 12.16 -4.51
N LEU A 108 -20.62 12.82 -5.57
CA LEU A 108 -20.94 12.45 -6.95
C LEU A 108 -20.43 11.03 -7.27
N ALA A 109 -19.22 10.68 -6.86
CA ALA A 109 -18.70 9.32 -7.04
C ALA A 109 -19.58 8.26 -6.36
N GLN A 110 -20.08 8.54 -5.15
CA GLN A 110 -20.99 7.65 -4.43
C GLN A 110 -22.36 7.54 -5.14
N MET A 111 -22.95 8.65 -5.57
CA MET A 111 -24.25 8.66 -6.24
C MET A 111 -24.21 8.01 -7.63
N ASP A 112 -23.15 8.26 -8.40
CA ASP A 112 -22.97 7.69 -9.75
C ASP A 112 -22.74 6.18 -9.71
N SER A 113 -21.97 5.69 -8.72
CA SER A 113 -21.62 4.27 -8.61
C SER A 113 -22.62 3.45 -7.79
N GLY A 114 -23.41 4.09 -6.94
CA GLY A 114 -24.22 3.41 -5.92
C GLY A 114 -23.40 2.77 -4.79
N LEU A 115 -22.07 2.85 -4.84
CA LEU A 115 -21.18 2.25 -3.86
C LEU A 115 -21.00 3.19 -2.66
N PRO A 116 -21.27 2.76 -1.41
CA PRO A 116 -21.07 3.59 -0.23
C PRO A 116 -19.61 4.06 -0.08
N ILE A 117 -19.40 5.36 0.13
CA ILE A 117 -18.08 5.99 0.32
C ILE A 117 -18.07 6.76 1.63
N ALA A 118 -17.33 6.27 2.63
CA ALA A 118 -17.14 6.96 3.89
C ALA A 118 -16.27 8.22 3.69
N PHE A 119 -16.79 9.36 4.14
CA PHE A 119 -16.09 10.63 4.12
C PHE A 119 -15.25 10.81 5.39
N CYS A 120 -13.97 10.44 5.30
CA CYS A 120 -12.96 10.58 6.36
C CYS A 120 -11.96 11.70 6.04
N VAL A 121 -12.43 12.80 5.46
CA VAL A 121 -11.61 13.98 5.19
C VAL A 121 -11.76 15.00 6.32
N LEU A 122 -10.65 15.39 6.93
CA LEU A 122 -10.59 16.48 7.91
C LEU A 122 -10.46 17.81 7.19
N THR A 123 -11.38 18.73 7.48
CA THR A 123 -11.33 20.13 7.05
C THR A 123 -11.20 20.96 8.32
N CYS A 124 -10.01 21.50 8.58
CA CYS A 124 -9.70 22.16 9.85
C CYS A 124 -9.01 23.51 9.62
N ASP A 125 -9.32 24.48 10.48
CA ASP A 125 -8.68 25.80 10.42
C ASP A 125 -7.26 25.76 11.00
N THR A 126 -7.01 24.86 11.96
CA THR A 126 -5.70 24.73 12.61
C THR A 126 -5.22 23.29 12.67
N LEU A 127 -3.89 23.11 12.75
CA LEU A 127 -3.28 21.80 12.95
C LEU A 127 -3.75 21.13 14.25
N GLU A 128 -3.92 21.91 15.32
CA GLU A 128 -4.38 21.39 16.62
C GLU A 128 -5.77 20.75 16.52
N GLN A 129 -6.69 21.38 15.76
CA GLN A 129 -8.01 20.82 15.50
C GLN A 129 -7.92 19.48 14.75
N ALA A 130 -6.99 19.34 13.81
CA ALA A 130 -6.78 18.11 13.06
C ALA A 130 -6.19 17.00 13.96
N ILE A 131 -5.19 17.32 14.79
CA ILE A 131 -4.60 16.38 15.75
C ILE A 131 -5.68 15.86 16.71
N ASN A 132 -6.51 16.76 17.25
CA ASN A 132 -7.58 16.39 18.18
C ASN A 132 -8.61 15.43 17.57
N ARG A 133 -8.83 15.51 16.25
CA ARG A 133 -9.75 14.65 15.47
C ARG A 133 -9.10 13.38 14.91
N ALA A 134 -7.79 13.24 15.03
CA ALA A 134 -7.01 12.08 14.59
C ALA A 134 -6.58 11.16 15.76
N GLY A 135 -7.27 11.26 16.91
CA GLY A 135 -7.13 10.28 18.01
C GLY A 135 -6.62 10.80 19.37
N LEU A 136 -6.66 12.11 19.65
CA LEU A 136 -6.43 12.62 21.02
C LEU A 136 -7.74 12.83 21.80
N LYS A 137 -8.29 14.05 21.82
CA LYS A 137 -9.42 14.42 22.70
C LYS A 137 -10.80 14.33 22.05
N GLY A 138 -10.90 14.43 20.72
CA GLY A 138 -12.17 14.50 19.98
C GLY A 138 -12.64 13.17 19.37
N GLY A 139 -12.02 12.05 19.75
CA GLY A 139 -12.13 10.78 19.03
C GLY A 139 -11.36 10.78 17.71
N ASN A 140 -11.26 9.61 17.09
CA ASN A 140 -10.66 9.47 15.77
C ASN A 140 -11.79 9.42 14.71
N LYS A 141 -11.83 10.36 13.77
CA LYS A 141 -12.84 10.34 12.70
C LYS A 141 -12.79 9.06 11.84
N GLY A 142 -11.64 8.38 11.80
CA GLY A 142 -11.52 7.05 11.19
C GLY A 142 -12.23 5.93 11.95
N PHE A 143 -12.58 6.13 13.24
CA PHE A 143 -13.09 5.08 14.13
C PHE A 143 -14.58 5.20 14.52
N SER A 144 -15.19 6.40 14.51
CA SER A 144 -16.41 6.62 15.33
C SER A 144 -17.77 6.65 14.57
N PRO A 145 -18.06 7.58 13.62
CA PRO A 145 -19.32 7.51 12.85
C PRO A 145 -19.28 6.90 11.42
N PRO A 146 -18.32 7.25 10.52
CA PRO A 146 -18.39 6.85 9.12
C PRO A 146 -18.31 5.35 8.90
N LEU A 147 -17.54 4.63 9.72
CA LEU A 147 -17.30 3.20 9.49
C LEU A 147 -18.48 2.32 9.90
N LYS A 148 -19.13 2.62 11.04
CA LYS A 148 -20.38 1.94 11.43
C LYS A 148 -21.49 2.19 10.42
N TRP A 149 -21.57 3.43 9.93
CA TRP A 149 -22.47 3.80 8.84
C TRP A 149 -22.15 3.04 7.55
N LEU A 150 -20.86 2.92 7.21
CA LEU A 150 -20.38 2.23 6.02
C LEU A 150 -20.68 0.73 6.04
N ILE A 151 -20.39 0.06 7.14
CA ILE A 151 -20.64 -1.39 7.29
C ILE A 151 -22.14 -1.68 7.27
N CYS A 152 -22.94 -0.80 7.90
CA CYS A 152 -24.40 -0.86 7.84
C CYS A 152 -24.92 -0.67 6.41
N HIS A 153 -24.40 0.30 5.65
CA HIS A 153 -24.80 0.54 4.26
C HIS A 153 -24.35 -0.57 3.30
N ALA A 154 -23.14 -1.08 3.48
CA ALA A 154 -22.62 -2.22 2.73
C ALA A 154 -23.49 -3.48 2.94
N SER A 155 -24.07 -3.65 4.14
CA SER A 155 -24.98 -4.76 4.45
C SER A 155 -26.33 -4.69 3.71
N PHE A 156 -26.74 -3.52 3.21
CA PHE A 156 -27.98 -3.34 2.46
C PHE A 156 -27.80 -3.50 0.94
N ALA A 157 -26.57 -3.41 0.45
CA ALA A 157 -26.31 -3.63 -0.97
C ALA A 157 -26.57 -5.11 -1.31
N PRO A 158 -27.32 -5.40 -2.39
CA PRO A 158 -27.45 -6.78 -2.84
C PRO A 158 -26.04 -7.29 -3.17
N PRO A 159 -25.70 -8.52 -2.77
CA PRO A 159 -24.40 -9.09 -3.10
C PRO A 159 -24.23 -9.10 -4.61
N ILE A 160 -23.16 -8.47 -5.10
CA ILE A 160 -22.90 -8.29 -6.54
C ILE A 160 -22.95 -9.67 -7.23
N PRO A 161 -23.89 -9.91 -8.17
CA PRO A 161 -24.08 -11.21 -8.82
C PRO A 161 -23.07 -11.38 -9.96
N SER A 162 -21.82 -11.57 -9.56
CA SER A 162 -20.73 -12.21 -10.32
C SER A 162 -19.80 -12.87 -9.30
N ARG A 163 -20.43 -13.58 -8.35
CA ARG A 163 -19.73 -14.45 -7.42
C ARG A 163 -19.24 -15.72 -8.13
N LEU A 164 -18.28 -15.57 -9.03
CA LEU A 164 -17.10 -16.41 -8.86
C LEU A 164 -16.61 -16.12 -7.42
N PRO A 165 -15.86 -17.00 -6.75
CA PRO A 165 -15.02 -16.48 -5.68
C PRO A 165 -14.31 -15.23 -6.24
N PRO A 166 -13.68 -14.35 -5.44
CA PRO A 166 -12.52 -13.72 -6.04
C PRO A 166 -11.83 -14.90 -6.74
N GLU A 167 -11.60 -14.84 -8.08
CA GLU A 167 -10.33 -15.34 -8.54
C GLU A 167 -9.46 -14.79 -7.47
N SER A 168 -8.97 -15.69 -6.62
CA SER A 168 -8.22 -15.25 -5.51
C SER A 168 -7.19 -14.42 -6.29
N CYS A 169 -7.22 -13.10 -6.14
CA CYS A 169 -6.01 -12.48 -5.71
C CYS A 169 -5.72 -13.32 -4.44
N GLY A 170 -5.15 -14.53 -4.56
CA GLY A 170 -3.96 -14.58 -5.34
C GLY A 170 -3.22 -13.40 -4.74
N ALA A 171 -2.71 -13.63 -3.54
CA ALA A 171 -1.30 -13.82 -3.56
C ALA A 171 -0.89 -14.55 -4.88
N SER A 172 -0.98 -13.83 -6.01
CA SER A 172 -0.03 -13.92 -7.07
C SER A 172 1.23 -13.89 -6.24
N ASN A 173 2.01 -14.95 -6.36
CA ASN A 173 3.29 -15.00 -5.68
C ASN A 173 3.99 -13.63 -5.82
N VAL A 174 3.73 -12.88 -6.91
CA VAL A 174 3.91 -11.44 -7.09
C VAL A 174 3.69 -10.56 -5.83
N SER A 175 2.50 -10.30 -5.27
CA SER A 175 2.36 -9.26 -4.20
C SER A 175 3.04 -9.62 -2.86
N LEU A 176 3.00 -10.89 -2.46
CA LEU A 176 3.73 -11.38 -1.28
C LEU A 176 5.24 -11.41 -1.53
N ARG A 177 5.69 -11.74 -2.76
CA ARG A 177 7.10 -11.71 -3.14
C ARG A 177 7.60 -10.27 -3.31
N THR A 178 6.80 -9.32 -3.79
CA THR A 178 7.14 -7.88 -3.82
C THR A 178 7.49 -7.41 -2.42
N LYS A 179 6.60 -7.67 -1.45
CA LYS A 179 6.85 -7.28 -0.06
C LYS A 179 8.06 -8.01 0.53
N ALA A 180 8.26 -9.27 0.18
CA ALA A 180 9.43 -10.03 0.62
C ALA A 180 10.74 -9.48 0.02
N ARG A 181 10.76 -9.01 -1.23
CA ARG A 181 11.91 -8.34 -1.86
C ARG A 181 12.23 -7.01 -1.19
N GLU A 182 11.22 -6.23 -0.81
CA GLU A 182 11.43 -5.01 -0.04
C GLU A 182 12.11 -5.31 1.31
N PHE A 183 11.65 -6.34 2.02
CA PHE A 183 12.29 -6.76 3.26
C PHE A 183 13.71 -7.29 3.05
N ALA A 184 13.93 -8.10 2.01
CA ALA A 184 15.27 -8.59 1.65
C ALA A 184 16.22 -7.43 1.33
N MET A 185 15.76 -6.39 0.61
CA MET A 185 16.53 -5.19 0.30
C MET A 185 16.92 -4.42 1.55
N GLN A 186 15.99 -4.25 2.48
CA GLN A 186 16.26 -3.57 3.74
C GLN A 186 17.23 -4.36 4.62
N MET A 187 17.12 -5.69 4.65
CA MET A 187 18.07 -6.57 5.36
C MET A 187 19.46 -6.51 4.73
N LEU A 188 19.56 -6.57 3.40
CA LEU A 188 20.82 -6.48 2.67
C LEU A 188 21.50 -5.13 2.87
N PHE A 189 20.74 -4.04 2.85
CA PHE A 189 21.25 -2.70 3.15
C PHE A 189 21.78 -2.59 4.59
N GLN A 190 21.02 -3.10 5.58
CA GLN A 190 21.47 -3.12 6.98
C GLN A 190 22.72 -3.97 7.18
N TRP A 191 22.80 -5.09 6.46
CA TRP A 191 23.97 -5.97 6.50
C TRP A 191 25.19 -5.31 5.88
N ASP A 192 25.07 -4.65 4.72
CA ASP A 192 26.16 -3.92 4.05
C ASP A 192 26.81 -2.89 4.98
N MET A 193 26.01 -2.24 5.85
CA MET A 193 26.46 -1.23 6.79
C MET A 193 27.04 -1.77 8.10
N SER A 194 26.60 -2.95 8.55
CA SER A 194 26.91 -3.46 9.88
C SER A 194 27.76 -4.74 9.91
N GLN A 195 27.83 -5.45 8.78
CA GLN A 195 28.48 -6.76 8.58
C GLN A 195 28.24 -7.74 9.73
N GLN A 196 27.03 -7.73 10.28
CA GLN A 196 26.63 -8.66 11.34
C GLN A 196 26.37 -10.06 10.77
N ASP A 197 26.39 -11.05 11.67
CA ASP A 197 25.94 -12.41 11.36
C ASP A 197 24.49 -12.39 10.83
N PHE A 198 24.24 -13.16 9.76
CA PHE A 198 22.94 -13.19 9.07
C PHE A 198 21.78 -13.52 10.02
N THR A 199 21.95 -14.56 10.83
CA THR A 199 20.93 -15.04 11.77
C THR A 199 20.55 -13.98 12.80
N LYS A 200 21.54 -13.23 13.29
CA LYS A 200 21.33 -12.16 14.28
C LYS A 200 20.61 -10.97 13.65
N LEU A 201 20.95 -10.63 12.41
CA LEU A 201 20.31 -9.55 11.67
C LEU A 201 18.85 -9.89 11.37
N GLU A 202 18.55 -11.09 10.88
CA GLU A 202 17.19 -11.55 10.64
C GLU A 202 16.34 -11.51 11.90
N ALA A 203 16.84 -12.07 13.00
CA ALA A 203 16.14 -12.07 14.28
C ALA A 203 15.87 -10.65 14.80
N LYS A 204 16.78 -9.71 14.56
CA LYS A 204 16.60 -8.30 14.94
C LYS A 204 15.60 -7.60 14.01
N PHE A 205 15.67 -7.87 12.71
CA PHE A 205 14.77 -7.30 11.71
C PHE A 205 13.31 -7.71 11.94
N TRP A 206 13.07 -8.99 12.22
CA TRP A 206 11.72 -9.51 12.45
C TRP A 206 11.12 -9.15 13.82
N LYS A 207 11.92 -8.59 14.76
CA LYS A 207 11.38 -7.98 15.98
C LYS A 207 10.64 -6.68 15.70
N SER A 208 11.05 -5.93 14.67
CA SER A 208 10.40 -4.67 14.27
C SER A 208 9.44 -4.83 13.10
N ALA A 209 9.68 -5.79 12.20
CA ALA A 209 8.86 -6.02 11.01
C ALA A 209 7.82 -7.14 11.20
N LYS A 210 6.57 -6.90 10.75
CA LYS A 210 5.48 -7.89 10.72
C LYS A 210 5.25 -8.37 9.29
N ALA A 211 5.24 -9.69 9.08
CA ALA A 211 4.96 -10.33 7.81
C ALA A 211 4.48 -11.77 8.03
N ALA A 212 3.75 -12.33 7.05
CA ALA A 212 3.36 -13.74 7.07
C ALA A 212 4.59 -14.65 6.94
N ASP A 213 4.52 -15.88 7.47
CA ASP A 213 5.67 -16.80 7.51
C ASP A 213 6.25 -17.13 6.13
N LYS A 214 5.38 -17.27 5.11
CA LYS A 214 5.82 -17.47 3.71
C LYS A 214 6.62 -16.28 3.16
N THR A 215 6.20 -15.06 3.49
CA THR A 215 6.88 -13.82 3.09
C THR A 215 8.22 -13.69 3.81
N ARG A 216 8.27 -14.04 5.10
CA ARG A 216 9.52 -14.08 5.89
C ARG A 216 10.51 -15.07 5.31
N ALA A 217 10.07 -16.30 5.04
CA ALA A 217 10.91 -17.35 4.49
C ALA A 217 11.50 -16.96 3.12
N PHE A 218 10.69 -16.37 2.23
CA PHE A 218 11.20 -15.91 0.93
C PHE A 218 12.18 -14.74 1.08
N ALA A 219 11.86 -13.76 1.93
CA ALA A 219 12.74 -12.61 2.17
C ALA A 219 14.10 -13.02 2.73
N ASN A 220 14.12 -13.92 3.73
CA ASN A 220 15.33 -14.45 4.33
C ASN A 220 16.16 -15.24 3.31
N LYS A 221 15.52 -16.15 2.56
CA LYS A 221 16.20 -16.92 1.49
C LYS A 221 16.88 -16.00 0.48
N LEU A 222 16.16 -14.97 0.01
CA LEU A 222 16.67 -14.04 -0.98
C LEU A 222 17.81 -13.16 -0.43
N PHE A 223 17.66 -12.68 0.80
CA PHE A 223 18.70 -11.92 1.51
C PHE A 223 19.96 -12.76 1.73
N GLU A 224 19.84 -13.96 2.32
CA GLU A 224 20.99 -14.82 2.59
C GLU A 224 21.73 -15.20 1.30
N GLY A 225 20.99 -15.54 0.25
CA GLY A 225 21.57 -15.90 -1.04
C GLY A 225 22.38 -14.75 -1.64
N ALA A 226 21.78 -13.57 -1.70
CA ALA A 226 22.46 -12.38 -2.21
C ALA A 226 23.65 -11.94 -1.33
N ALA A 227 23.55 -12.09 -0.01
CA ALA A 227 24.63 -11.73 0.91
C ALA A 227 25.83 -12.69 0.81
N LYS A 228 25.59 -14.00 0.62
CA LYS A 228 26.65 -15.01 0.44
C LYS A 228 27.42 -14.82 -0.88
N GLU A 229 26.74 -14.31 -1.91
CA GLU A 229 27.31 -14.12 -3.25
C GLU A 229 27.75 -12.68 -3.53
N VAL A 230 27.80 -11.81 -2.51
CA VAL A 230 27.96 -10.36 -2.70
C VAL A 230 29.16 -9.98 -3.58
N THR A 231 30.30 -10.66 -3.42
CA THR A 231 31.52 -10.38 -4.19
C THR A 231 31.33 -10.69 -5.67
N ALA A 232 30.71 -11.82 -5.99
CA ALA A 232 30.43 -12.21 -7.37
C ALA A 232 29.35 -11.30 -8.00
N LEU A 233 28.34 -10.91 -7.23
CA LEU A 233 27.30 -9.98 -7.68
C LEU A 233 27.90 -8.59 -7.97
N ASP A 234 28.80 -8.11 -7.13
CA ASP A 234 29.48 -6.83 -7.33
C ASP A 234 30.35 -6.82 -8.58
N GLU A 235 31.08 -7.90 -8.87
CA GLU A 235 31.84 -8.04 -10.11
C GLU A 235 30.93 -7.97 -11.36
N ILE A 236 29.76 -8.60 -11.30
CA ILE A 236 28.76 -8.53 -12.38
C ILE A 236 28.25 -7.09 -12.54
N ILE A 237 27.91 -6.42 -11.44
CA ILE A 237 27.43 -5.04 -11.47
C ILE A 237 28.50 -4.11 -12.07
N VAL A 238 29.75 -4.20 -11.59
CA VAL A 238 30.87 -3.39 -12.08
C VAL A 238 31.09 -3.59 -13.58
N LYS A 239 31.04 -4.85 -14.06
CA LYS A 239 31.22 -5.18 -15.48
C LYS A 239 30.15 -4.54 -16.38
N HIS A 240 28.94 -4.33 -15.86
CA HIS A 240 27.80 -3.83 -16.62
C HIS A 240 27.49 -2.34 -16.37
N CYS A 241 28.23 -1.69 -15.49
CA CYS A 241 28.18 -0.24 -15.25
C CYS A 241 29.23 0.47 -16.13
N GLU A 242 28.88 0.80 -17.38
CA GLU A 242 29.73 1.67 -18.20
C GLU A 242 29.69 3.12 -17.66
N ASN A 243 30.87 3.73 -17.44
CA ASN A 243 31.07 5.12 -16.97
C ASN A 243 30.62 5.48 -15.53
N TRP A 244 30.01 4.57 -14.78
CA TRP A 244 29.65 4.82 -13.37
C TRP A 244 30.68 4.20 -12.42
N ARG A 245 31.29 5.03 -11.55
CA ARG A 245 32.14 4.54 -10.47
C ARG A 245 31.28 3.81 -9.44
N PHE A 246 31.51 2.51 -9.27
CA PHE A 246 30.77 1.66 -8.33
C PHE A 246 30.74 2.21 -6.89
N GLU A 247 31.78 2.95 -6.48
CA GLU A 247 31.82 3.57 -5.14
C GLU A 247 30.83 4.74 -4.96
N ARG A 248 30.26 5.27 -6.05
CA ARG A 248 29.27 6.37 -6.02
C ARG A 248 27.82 5.89 -6.08
N LEU A 249 27.58 4.58 -6.21
CA LEU A 249 26.23 4.04 -6.20
C LEU A 249 25.61 4.20 -4.81
N ALA A 250 24.35 4.63 -4.76
CA ALA A 250 23.60 4.65 -3.52
C ALA A 250 23.54 3.22 -2.96
N ALA A 251 23.73 3.08 -1.65
CA ALA A 251 23.72 1.76 -1.01
C ALA A 251 22.41 0.99 -1.23
N ILE A 252 21.29 1.71 -1.41
CA ILE A 252 19.99 1.13 -1.78
C ILE A 252 20.02 0.58 -3.22
N ASP A 253 20.56 1.32 -4.19
CA ASP A 253 20.67 0.85 -5.58
C ASP A 253 21.54 -0.39 -5.69
N ARG A 254 22.67 -0.43 -4.95
CA ARG A 254 23.52 -1.63 -4.86
C ARG A 254 22.75 -2.81 -4.31
N ALA A 255 21.99 -2.62 -3.23
CA ALA A 255 21.18 -3.69 -2.64
C ALA A 255 20.12 -4.22 -3.61
N ILE A 256 19.44 -3.32 -4.34
CA ILE A 256 18.44 -3.68 -5.35
C ILE A 256 19.07 -4.48 -6.49
N LEU A 257 20.21 -4.02 -7.03
CA LEU A 257 20.93 -4.70 -8.11
C LEU A 257 21.40 -6.09 -7.68
N ARG A 258 22.02 -6.21 -6.49
CA ARG A 258 22.47 -7.50 -5.94
C ARG A 258 21.33 -8.50 -5.82
N LEU A 259 20.21 -8.09 -5.24
CA LEU A 259 19.04 -8.98 -5.10
C LEU A 259 18.47 -9.40 -6.44
N ALA A 260 18.34 -8.45 -7.37
CA ALA A 260 17.78 -8.72 -8.69
C ALA A 260 18.67 -9.69 -9.49
N ILE A 261 19.99 -9.49 -9.48
CA ILE A 261 20.93 -10.36 -10.20
C ILE A 261 20.97 -11.77 -9.58
N HIS A 262 20.97 -11.85 -8.25
CA HIS A 262 20.89 -13.13 -7.55
C HIS A 262 19.58 -13.87 -7.90
N GLU A 263 18.44 -13.18 -7.84
CA GLU A 263 17.15 -13.80 -8.15
C GLU A 263 17.03 -14.21 -9.63
N MET A 264 17.56 -13.42 -10.56
CA MET A 264 17.60 -13.74 -12.00
C MET A 264 18.47 -14.97 -12.32
N SER A 265 19.46 -15.24 -11.48
CA SER A 265 20.33 -16.42 -11.62
C SER A 265 19.64 -17.69 -11.11
N GLY A 266 18.59 -17.56 -10.29
CA GLY A 266 17.74 -18.65 -9.85
C GLY A 266 16.62 -18.97 -10.83
N SER A 267 16.16 -20.24 -10.85
CA SER A 267 15.06 -20.69 -11.73
C SER A 267 13.65 -20.44 -11.15
N GLU A 268 13.51 -19.71 -10.04
CA GLU A 268 12.25 -19.61 -9.28
C GLU A 268 11.34 -18.45 -9.73
N THR A 269 11.89 -17.41 -10.38
CA THR A 269 11.13 -16.23 -10.85
C THR A 269 11.57 -15.85 -12.27
N PRO A 270 10.64 -15.60 -13.23
CA PRO A 270 11.00 -15.14 -14.57
C PRO A 270 11.80 -13.83 -14.54
N PRO A 271 12.91 -13.70 -15.29
CA PRO A 271 13.77 -12.52 -15.23
C PRO A 271 13.06 -11.18 -15.52
N LYS A 272 12.05 -11.18 -16.41
CA LYS A 272 11.22 -9.99 -16.67
C LYS A 272 10.48 -9.50 -15.43
N VAL A 273 10.01 -10.42 -14.59
CA VAL A 273 9.33 -10.07 -13.33
C VAL A 273 10.34 -9.47 -12.36
N VAL A 274 11.52 -10.09 -12.21
CA VAL A 274 12.57 -9.57 -11.33
C VAL A 274 13.00 -8.15 -11.72
N LEU A 275 13.14 -7.89 -13.03
CA LEU A 275 13.49 -6.58 -13.56
C LEU A 275 12.44 -5.52 -13.23
N ASN A 276 11.16 -5.80 -13.51
CA ASN A 276 10.07 -4.86 -13.20
C ASN A 276 10.01 -4.55 -11.69
N GLU A 277 10.16 -5.56 -10.85
CA GLU A 277 10.16 -5.39 -9.39
C GLU A 277 11.35 -4.55 -8.91
N ALA A 278 12.53 -4.75 -9.47
CA ALA A 278 13.72 -3.97 -9.15
C ALA A 278 13.58 -2.49 -9.53
N VAL A 279 12.99 -2.20 -10.70
CA VAL A 279 12.73 -0.82 -11.17
C VAL A 279 11.71 -0.13 -10.26
N GLU A 280 10.64 -0.80 -9.87
CA GLU A 280 9.64 -0.24 -8.96
C GLU A 280 10.20 -0.03 -7.55
N MET A 281 11.05 -0.92 -7.05
CA MET A 281 11.78 -0.70 -5.79
C MET A 281 12.71 0.51 -5.87
N ALA A 282 13.43 0.70 -6.98
CA ALA A 282 14.33 1.82 -7.19
C ALA A 282 13.58 3.16 -7.18
N LYS A 283 12.46 3.25 -7.90
CA LYS A 283 11.58 4.44 -7.88
C LYS A 283 11.02 4.75 -6.50
N LYS A 284 10.78 3.72 -5.69
CA LYS A 284 10.16 3.86 -4.37
C LYS A 284 11.14 4.23 -3.27
N PHE A 285 12.37 3.72 -3.31
CA PHE A 285 13.31 3.80 -2.19
C PHE A 285 14.60 4.59 -2.51
N SER A 286 14.83 4.97 -3.77
CA SER A 286 16.05 5.68 -4.19
C SER A 286 15.72 7.03 -4.86
N SER A 287 16.67 7.61 -5.60
CA SER A 287 16.53 8.90 -6.28
C SER A 287 15.60 8.84 -7.50
N GLU A 288 15.17 10.00 -8.00
CA GLU A 288 14.24 10.12 -9.13
C GLU A 288 14.74 9.41 -10.41
N ASP A 289 16.06 9.42 -10.64
CA ASP A 289 16.70 8.78 -11.81
C ASP A 289 17.03 7.29 -11.60
N ALA A 290 16.90 6.77 -10.38
CA ALA A 290 17.34 5.42 -10.03
C ALA A 290 16.59 4.33 -10.82
N GLY A 291 15.31 4.55 -11.13
CA GLY A 291 14.52 3.60 -11.92
C GLY A 291 15.08 3.36 -13.31
N ALA A 292 15.47 4.43 -14.02
CA ALA A 292 16.05 4.32 -15.36
C ALA A 292 17.45 3.68 -15.32
N PHE A 293 18.25 4.05 -14.31
CA PHE A 293 19.57 3.48 -14.09
C PHE A 293 19.51 1.97 -13.83
N VAL A 294 18.70 1.54 -12.85
CA VAL A 294 18.55 0.11 -12.51
C VAL A 294 18.03 -0.69 -13.70
N ASN A 295 17.08 -0.14 -14.47
CA ASN A 295 16.59 -0.78 -15.69
C ASN A 295 17.73 -1.04 -16.70
N GLY A 296 18.56 -0.03 -16.97
CA GLY A 296 19.65 -0.14 -17.94
C GLY A 296 20.71 -1.19 -17.55
N VAL A 297 21.11 -1.23 -16.28
CA VAL A 297 22.06 -2.23 -15.77
C VAL A 297 21.46 -3.63 -15.83
N LEU A 298 20.22 -3.83 -15.37
CA LEU A 298 19.60 -5.16 -15.36
C LEU A 298 19.29 -5.69 -16.77
N ASP A 299 18.92 -4.82 -17.72
CA ASP A 299 18.73 -5.23 -19.12
C ASP A 299 20.03 -5.74 -19.75
N THR A 300 21.17 -5.11 -19.45
CA THR A 300 22.48 -5.54 -19.98
C THR A 300 22.96 -6.84 -19.31
N VAL A 301 22.74 -6.99 -18.00
CA VAL A 301 23.00 -8.25 -17.29
C VAL A 301 22.12 -9.37 -17.82
N HIS A 302 20.81 -9.14 -18.00
CA HIS A 302 19.90 -10.18 -18.50
C HIS A 302 20.30 -10.68 -19.89
N LYS A 303 20.72 -9.78 -20.79
CA LYS A 303 21.23 -10.14 -22.12
C LYS A 303 22.54 -10.93 -22.07
N SER A 304 23.41 -10.69 -21.09
CA SER A 304 24.67 -11.44 -20.94
C SER A 304 24.44 -12.84 -20.37
N LEU A 305 23.45 -13.00 -19.50
CA LEU A 305 23.02 -14.30 -18.95
C LEU A 305 22.35 -15.20 -20.00
N GLN A 306 21.66 -14.63 -21.00
CA GLN A 306 21.05 -15.40 -22.10
C GLN A 306 22.04 -15.85 -23.19
N LYS A 307 23.25 -15.28 -23.23
CA LYS A 307 24.28 -15.58 -24.23
C LYS A 307 25.27 -16.67 -23.78
N LYS A 308 25.11 -17.20 -22.57
CA LYS A 308 25.82 -18.38 -22.05
C LYS A 308 24.96 -19.62 -22.21
#